data_AF-A0A4Y2GHC7-F1
#
_entry.id   AF-A0A4Y2GHC7-F1
#
_cell.length_a   1.000
_cell.length_b   1.000
_cell.length_c   1.000
_cell.angle_alpha   90.00
_cell.angle_beta   90.00
_cell.angle_gamma   90.00
#
_symmetry.space_group_name_H-M   'P 1'
#
loop_
_entity.id
_entity.type
_entity.pdbx_description
1 polymer ?
#
loop_
_entity_poly.entity_id
_entity_poly.type
_entity_poly.pdbx_seq_one_letter_code
_entity_poly.pdbx_strand_id
1 'polypeptide(L)'
;MENPLRYLVKFEHIYLSKSTHWEKDGAPSPMIPNEARLRNLTFSAPFYVDITKTVIKEGGEPVKTQLQKSFIGKIPILLRSTYCLLIELTDRDLTELNECPLDPGGYFINGSEKVLIAQEKMATNSVYVFQMKDSKYAYKSECWSCLEHSSRPTSTLWVNMLARGGQGVRKSAIGQRIIDILPYIKQNKADIRASDMLMSIV
;
A
#
# COMPACT_ATOMS: atom_id res chain seq x y z
N MET A 1 16.09 21.32 35.91
CA MET A 1 15.59 21.15 34.53
C MET A 1 14.54 20.06 34.61
N GLU A 2 13.31 20.34 34.20
CA GLU A 2 12.24 19.34 34.19
C GLU A 2 12.46 18.45 32.97
N ASN A 3 12.74 17.17 33.19
CA ASN A 3 13.07 16.27 32.09
C ASN A 3 11.81 15.98 31.26
N PRO A 4 11.94 15.96 29.92
CA PRO A 4 10.77 15.85 29.05
C PRO A 4 10.11 14.47 29.12
N LEU A 5 8.79 14.46 29.25
CA LEU A 5 7.98 13.25 29.20
C LEU A 5 8.04 12.62 27.81
N ARG A 6 8.34 11.31 27.74
CA ARG A 6 8.30 10.55 26.49
C ARG A 6 7.01 9.73 26.42
N TYR A 7 6.27 9.90 25.33
CA TYR A 7 5.05 9.13 25.04
C TYR A 7 5.34 8.11 23.94
N LEU A 8 4.94 6.87 24.15
CA LEU A 8 4.97 5.81 23.15
C LEU A 8 3.55 5.29 22.96
N VAL A 9 3.10 5.25 21.71
CA VAL A 9 1.77 4.76 21.33
C VAL A 9 1.97 3.55 20.43
N LYS A 10 1.37 2.43 20.81
CA LYS A 10 1.39 1.19 20.04
C LYS A 10 -0.04 0.83 19.65
N PHE A 11 -0.26 0.59 18.37
CA PHE A 11 -1.50 0.04 17.83
C PHE A 11 -1.38 -1.48 17.75
N GLU A 12 -2.39 -2.20 18.22
CA GLU A 12 -2.37 -3.66 18.31
C GLU A 12 -3.49 -4.27 17.47
N HIS A 13 -4.43 -4.99 18.08
CA HIS A 13 -5.48 -5.67 17.35
C HIS A 13 -6.43 -4.68 16.68
N ILE A 14 -6.80 -5.02 15.44
CA ILE A 14 -7.77 -4.29 14.66
C ILE A 14 -9.12 -5.01 14.70
N TYR A 15 -10.20 -4.24 14.71
CA TYR A 15 -11.56 -4.75 14.70
C TYR A 15 -12.36 -4.01 13.63
N LEU A 16 -12.99 -4.77 12.74
CA LEU A 16 -13.92 -4.25 11.76
C LEU A 16 -15.32 -4.80 12.08
N SER A 17 -16.25 -3.91 12.37
CA SER A 17 -17.64 -4.27 12.64
C SER A 17 -18.47 -4.34 11.35
N LYS A 18 -19.72 -4.81 11.43
CA LYS A 18 -20.66 -4.71 10.29
C LYS A 18 -21.07 -3.25 10.06
N SER A 19 -21.57 -2.93 8.87
CA SER A 19 -21.97 -1.56 8.52
C SER A 19 -23.10 -1.05 9.43
N THR A 20 -22.89 0.11 10.04
CA THR A 20 -23.88 0.77 10.90
C THR A 20 -24.04 2.26 10.55
N HIS A 21 -25.28 2.73 10.65
CA HIS A 21 -25.63 4.14 10.60
C HIS A 21 -25.94 4.64 12.01
N TRP A 22 -25.65 5.92 12.27
CA TRP A 22 -26.05 6.58 13.52
C TRP A 22 -27.19 7.51 13.17
N GLU A 23 -28.37 7.24 13.72
CA GLU A 23 -29.54 8.09 13.50
C GLU A 23 -29.47 9.35 14.38
N LYS A 24 -30.39 10.30 14.15
CA LYS A 24 -30.42 11.59 14.86
C LYS A 24 -30.65 11.47 16.38
N ASP A 25 -31.23 10.36 16.81
CA ASP A 25 -31.43 10.00 18.21
C ASP A 25 -30.15 9.44 18.87
N GLY A 26 -29.07 9.24 18.11
CA GLY A 26 -27.81 8.69 18.57
C GLY A 26 -27.81 7.17 18.71
N ALA A 27 -28.84 6.46 18.23
CA ALA A 27 -28.86 5.00 18.22
C ALA A 27 -28.14 4.46 16.97
N PRO A 28 -27.28 3.42 17.11
CA PRO A 28 -26.72 2.74 15.96
C PRO A 28 -27.73 1.74 15.36
N SER A 29 -28.02 1.88 14.07
CA SER A 29 -28.81 0.93 13.28
C SER A 29 -27.91 0.19 12.27
N PRO A 30 -28.18 -1.10 11.97
CA PRO A 30 -27.57 -1.76 10.82
C PRO A 30 -27.90 -0.98 9.54
N MET A 31 -26.90 -0.67 8.73
CA MET A 31 -27.12 0.04 7.46
C MET A 31 -27.30 -0.99 6.36
N ILE A 32 -28.42 -0.94 5.62
CA ILE A 32 -28.64 -1.77 4.44
C ILE A 32 -28.07 -1.05 3.19
N PRO A 33 -27.47 -1.75 2.21
CA PRO A 33 -26.91 -1.08 1.04
C PRO A 33 -27.94 -0.27 0.24
N ASN A 34 -29.16 -0.79 0.02
CA ASN A 34 -30.25 -0.06 -0.61
C ASN A 34 -30.61 1.25 0.11
N GLU A 35 -30.64 1.21 1.44
CA GLU A 35 -30.86 2.41 2.25
C GLU A 35 -29.74 3.45 2.04
N ALA A 36 -28.48 3.00 1.97
CA ALA A 36 -27.36 3.88 1.68
C ALA A 36 -27.48 4.55 0.30
N ARG A 37 -28.00 3.84 -0.72
CA ARG A 37 -28.28 4.42 -2.04
C ARG A 37 -29.38 5.49 -1.95
N LEU A 38 -30.53 5.17 -1.35
CA LEU A 38 -31.69 6.07 -1.27
C LEU A 38 -31.40 7.34 -0.47
N ARG A 39 -30.58 7.25 0.59
CA ARG A 39 -30.22 8.36 1.47
C ARG A 39 -28.94 9.10 1.05
N ASN A 40 -28.33 8.76 -0.08
CA ASN A 40 -27.04 9.29 -0.52
C ASN A 40 -25.91 9.14 0.54
N LEU A 41 -25.86 8.01 1.23
CA LEU A 41 -24.87 7.72 2.28
C LEU A 41 -23.72 6.85 1.76
N THR A 42 -22.63 6.83 2.52
CA THR A 42 -21.51 5.90 2.30
C THR A 42 -21.76 4.59 3.04
N PHE A 43 -21.87 3.49 2.30
CA PHE A 43 -21.95 2.15 2.86
C PHE A 43 -20.57 1.77 3.43
N SER A 44 -20.42 1.94 4.74
CA SER A 44 -19.14 1.84 5.43
C SER A 44 -19.28 1.21 6.80
N ALA A 45 -18.23 0.56 7.27
CA ALA A 45 -18.18 -0.12 8.55
C ALA A 45 -17.29 0.63 9.56
N PRO A 46 -17.69 0.72 10.83
CA PRO A 46 -16.83 1.23 11.89
C PRO A 46 -15.59 0.34 12.11
N PHE A 47 -14.44 1.00 12.18
CA PHE A 47 -13.11 0.42 12.38
C PHE A 47 -12.54 0.86 13.74
N TYR A 48 -12.13 -0.11 14.54
CA TYR A 48 -11.59 0.07 15.88
C TYR A 48 -10.22 -0.57 16.02
N VAL A 49 -9.40 -0.04 16.93
CA VAL A 49 -8.06 -0.56 17.21
C VAL A 49 -7.76 -0.50 18.70
N ASP A 50 -7.04 -1.50 19.20
CA ASP A 50 -6.47 -1.46 20.54
C ASP A 50 -5.24 -0.56 20.58
N ILE A 51 -5.23 0.40 21.49
CA ILE A 51 -4.15 1.38 21.62
C ILE A 51 -3.51 1.21 22.99
N THR A 52 -2.23 0.87 23.01
CA THR A 52 -1.41 0.85 24.23
C THR A 52 -0.56 2.13 24.28
N LYS A 53 -0.90 3.01 25.22
CA LYS A 53 -0.15 4.23 25.53
C LYS A 53 0.83 3.95 26.67
N THR A 54 2.10 4.24 26.47
CA THR A 54 3.14 4.15 27.50
C THR A 54 3.71 5.55 27.76
N VAL A 55 3.69 5.99 29.01
CA VAL A 55 4.28 7.25 29.45
C VAL A 55 5.56 6.92 30.21
N ILE A 56 6.69 7.43 29.72
CA ILE A 56 8.01 7.22 30.30
C ILE A 56 8.48 8.54 30.91
N LYS A 57 8.68 8.53 32.24
CA LYS A 57 9.32 9.62 32.99
C LYS A 57 10.77 9.24 33.26
N GLU A 58 11.69 10.18 33.18
CA GLU A 58 13.10 9.89 33.47
C GLU A 58 13.27 9.56 34.96
N GLY A 59 13.83 8.39 35.27
CA GLY A 59 13.97 7.88 36.65
C GLY A 59 12.69 7.27 37.24
N GLY A 60 11.61 7.13 36.48
CA GLY A 60 10.36 6.49 36.91
C GLY A 60 9.98 5.26 36.08
N GLU A 61 9.20 4.37 36.67
CA GLU A 61 8.66 3.20 35.96
C GLU A 61 7.70 3.62 34.83
N PRO A 62 7.75 2.96 33.66
CA PRO A 62 6.88 3.27 32.54
C PRO A 62 5.42 2.92 32.86
N VAL A 63 4.53 3.91 32.79
CA VAL A 63 3.10 3.72 33.03
C VAL A 63 2.41 3.34 31.72
N LYS A 64 1.83 2.14 31.67
CA LYS A 64 1.07 1.64 30.52
C LYS A 64 -0.43 1.80 30.74
N THR A 65 -1.13 2.31 29.73
CA THR A 65 -2.59 2.42 29.70
C THR A 65 -3.08 1.81 28.40
N GLN A 66 -4.00 0.86 28.50
CA GLN A 66 -4.57 0.19 27.34
C GLN A 66 -5.99 0.72 27.08
N LEU A 67 -6.22 1.16 25.85
CA LEU A 67 -7.51 1.61 25.35
C LEU A 67 -8.02 0.54 24.38
N GLN A 68 -8.96 -0.27 24.85
CA GLN A 68 -9.56 -1.36 24.09
C GLN A 68 -10.58 -0.81 23.09
N LYS A 69 -10.58 -1.32 21.85
CA LYS A 69 -11.55 -0.98 20.80
C LYS A 69 -11.77 0.53 20.62
N SER A 70 -10.69 1.28 20.51
CA SER A 70 -10.77 2.72 20.24
C SER A 70 -11.26 2.95 18.81
N PHE A 71 -12.31 3.75 18.62
CA PHE A 71 -12.83 4.07 17.29
C PHE A 71 -11.81 4.91 16.52
N ILE A 72 -11.41 4.45 15.33
CA ILE A 72 -10.44 5.12 14.47
C ILE A 72 -11.15 5.82 13.31
N GLY A 73 -12.19 5.21 12.75
CA GLY A 73 -12.91 5.76 11.60
C GLY A 73 -13.86 4.75 10.96
N LYS A 74 -14.27 5.03 9.73
CA LYS A 74 -15.10 4.13 8.92
C LYS A 74 -14.37 3.71 7.65
N ILE A 75 -14.51 2.43 7.28
CA ILE A 75 -13.94 1.86 6.06
C ILE A 75 -15.09 1.56 5.09
N PRO A 76 -15.06 2.06 3.84
CA PRO A 76 -16.05 1.68 2.82
C PRO A 76 -16.03 0.17 2.60
N ILE A 77 -17.22 -0.44 2.57
CA ILE A 77 -17.36 -1.90 2.39
C ILE A 77 -17.77 -2.19 0.96
N LEU A 78 -17.07 -3.11 0.34
CA LEU A 78 -17.38 -3.58 -1.01
C LEU A 78 -18.67 -4.40 -0.96
N LEU A 79 -19.62 -4.12 -1.84
CA LEU A 79 -20.88 -4.86 -1.89
C LEU A 79 -20.62 -6.34 -2.21
N ARG A 80 -21.32 -7.24 -1.51
CA ARG A 80 -21.13 -8.71 -1.56
C ARG A 80 -19.73 -9.21 -1.19
N SER A 81 -18.90 -8.40 -0.53
CA SER A 81 -17.68 -8.91 0.13
C SER A 81 -17.98 -9.69 1.41
N THR A 82 -16.99 -10.40 1.95
CA THR A 82 -17.07 -11.14 3.22
C THR A 82 -17.51 -10.27 4.41
N TYR A 83 -17.20 -8.97 4.39
CA TYR A 83 -17.61 -8.02 5.44
C TYR A 83 -18.97 -7.36 5.18
N CYS A 84 -19.54 -7.55 3.99
CA CYS A 84 -20.89 -7.08 3.67
C CYS A 84 -21.95 -7.85 4.49
N LEU A 85 -23.13 -7.27 4.65
CA LEU A 85 -24.29 -7.92 5.25
C LEU A 85 -24.95 -8.91 4.29
N LEU A 86 -24.82 -8.69 2.98
CA LEU A 86 -25.53 -9.46 1.95
C LEU A 86 -24.92 -10.83 1.61
N ILE A 87 -23.71 -11.13 2.08
CA ILE A 87 -22.94 -12.31 1.64
C ILE A 87 -23.50 -13.64 2.14
N GLU A 88 -24.19 -13.65 3.28
CA GLU A 88 -24.75 -14.87 3.90
C GLU A 88 -26.27 -14.98 3.69
N LEU A 89 -26.86 -14.10 2.89
CA LEU A 89 -28.31 -14.04 2.68
C LEU A 89 -28.74 -14.91 1.50
N THR A 90 -29.92 -15.52 1.60
CA THR A 90 -30.52 -16.27 0.49
C THR A 90 -31.12 -15.31 -0.54
N ASP A 91 -31.36 -15.79 -1.77
CA ASP A 91 -32.02 -14.99 -2.83
C ASP A 91 -33.38 -14.43 -2.38
N ARG A 92 -34.08 -15.17 -1.53
CA ARG A 92 -35.34 -14.72 -0.92
C ARG A 92 -35.09 -13.55 0.03
N ASP A 93 -34.15 -13.68 0.97
CA ASP A 93 -33.84 -12.63 1.94
C ASP A 93 -33.33 -11.36 1.25
N LEU A 94 -32.54 -11.50 0.18
CA LEU A 94 -32.11 -10.38 -0.66
C LEU A 94 -33.30 -9.63 -1.25
N THR A 95 -34.27 -10.36 -1.78
CA THR A 95 -35.49 -9.78 -2.35
C THR A 95 -36.31 -9.06 -1.27
N GLU A 96 -36.41 -9.64 -0.06
CA GLU A 96 -37.07 -9.01 1.10
C GLU A 96 -36.38 -7.71 1.53
N LEU A 97 -35.07 -7.59 1.33
CA LEU A 97 -34.28 -6.37 1.56
C LEU A 97 -34.28 -5.38 0.38
N ASN A 98 -35.04 -5.65 -0.68
CA ASN A 98 -35.05 -4.88 -1.93
C ASN A 98 -33.68 -4.82 -2.62
N GLU A 99 -32.89 -5.90 -2.51
CA GLU A 99 -31.66 -6.09 -3.28
C GLU A 99 -31.90 -7.12 -4.40
N CYS A 100 -31.18 -6.99 -5.50
CA CYS A 100 -31.27 -7.91 -6.62
C CYS A 100 -30.41 -9.16 -6.37
N PRO A 101 -30.96 -10.39 -6.44
CA PRO A 101 -30.16 -11.63 -6.35
C PRO A 101 -29.11 -11.77 -7.47
N LEU A 102 -29.37 -11.20 -8.63
CA LEU A 102 -28.50 -11.25 -9.81
C LEU A 102 -27.43 -10.16 -9.85
N ASP A 103 -27.42 -9.21 -8.90
CA ASP A 103 -26.37 -8.19 -8.84
C ASP A 103 -25.01 -8.83 -8.49
N PRO A 104 -23.96 -8.74 -9.31
CA PRO A 104 -22.66 -9.33 -8.97
C PRO A 104 -21.99 -8.70 -7.73
N GLY A 105 -22.36 -7.47 -7.35
CA GLY A 105 -21.65 -6.70 -6.34
C GLY A 105 -20.26 -6.27 -6.83
N GLY A 106 -19.29 -6.13 -5.92
CA GLY A 106 -17.92 -5.75 -6.30
C GLY A 106 -17.71 -4.26 -6.55
N TYR A 107 -18.59 -3.41 -6.03
CA TYR A 107 -18.49 -1.96 -6.07
C TYR A 107 -18.73 -1.34 -4.69
N PHE A 108 -18.33 -0.09 -4.52
CA PHE A 108 -18.56 0.70 -3.31
C PHE A 108 -19.77 1.60 -3.49
N ILE A 109 -20.52 1.83 -2.42
CA ILE A 109 -21.62 2.80 -2.39
C ILE A 109 -21.16 4.01 -1.58
N ASN A 110 -21.08 5.17 -2.22
CA ASN A 110 -20.74 6.45 -1.60
C ASN A 110 -21.68 7.54 -2.12
N GLY A 111 -22.95 7.45 -1.76
CA GLY A 111 -24.05 8.18 -2.39
C GLY A 111 -24.37 7.69 -3.80
N SER A 112 -23.34 7.47 -4.63
CA SER A 112 -23.40 6.77 -5.90
C SER A 112 -22.59 5.48 -5.88
N GLU A 113 -22.84 4.60 -6.84
CA GLU A 113 -22.05 3.39 -7.05
C GLU A 113 -20.70 3.73 -7.70
N LYS A 114 -19.62 3.12 -7.19
CA LYS A 114 -18.25 3.39 -7.62
C LYS A 114 -17.46 2.09 -7.71
N VAL A 115 -16.89 1.82 -8.89
CA VAL A 115 -16.02 0.67 -9.16
C VAL A 115 -14.58 1.16 -9.24
N LEU A 116 -13.65 0.41 -8.64
CA LEU A 116 -12.22 0.61 -8.86
C LEU A 116 -11.79 -0.17 -10.09
N ILE A 117 -11.26 0.52 -11.10
CA ILE A 117 -10.75 -0.10 -12.31
C ILE A 117 -9.29 -0.50 -12.10
N ALA A 118 -8.98 -1.76 -12.36
CA ALA A 118 -7.63 -2.28 -12.30
C ALA A 118 -6.71 -1.44 -13.22
N GLN A 119 -5.57 -1.00 -12.67
CA GLN A 119 -4.57 -0.26 -13.41
C GLN A 119 -3.41 -1.20 -13.75
N GLU A 120 -3.18 -1.38 -15.04
CA GLU A 120 -2.02 -2.12 -15.52
C GLU A 120 -0.75 -1.31 -15.20
N LYS A 121 0.24 -2.00 -14.67
CA LYS A 121 1.57 -1.46 -14.40
C LYS A 121 2.62 -2.51 -14.72
N MET A 122 3.80 -2.05 -15.10
CA MET A 122 4.94 -2.94 -15.29
C MET A 122 5.25 -3.70 -13.99
N ALA A 123 5.62 -4.97 -14.12
CA ALA A 123 5.97 -5.80 -12.97
C ALA A 123 7.24 -5.25 -12.31
N THR A 124 7.20 -5.08 -10.99
CA THR A 124 8.37 -4.74 -10.17
C THR A 124 9.20 -5.99 -9.90
N ASN A 125 10.44 -5.82 -9.44
CA ASN A 125 11.40 -6.89 -9.12
C ASN A 125 11.73 -7.79 -10.32
N SER A 126 11.60 -7.26 -11.53
CA SER A 126 11.99 -7.90 -12.79
C SER A 126 12.94 -6.97 -13.55
N VAL A 127 13.91 -7.56 -14.26
CA VAL A 127 14.90 -6.82 -15.05
C VAL A 127 14.39 -6.69 -16.48
N TYR A 128 14.26 -5.46 -16.95
CA TYR A 128 13.91 -5.15 -18.33
C TYR A 128 15.15 -4.68 -19.08
N VAL A 129 15.36 -5.18 -20.30
CA VAL A 129 16.51 -4.81 -21.15
C VAL A 129 15.98 -4.33 -22.50
N PHE A 130 16.34 -3.09 -22.86
CA PHE A 130 15.93 -2.44 -24.10
C PHE A 130 17.15 -2.18 -24.98
N GLN A 131 17.04 -2.53 -26.26
CA GLN A 131 17.99 -2.10 -27.27
C GLN A 131 17.62 -0.70 -27.75
N MET A 132 18.59 0.21 -27.73
CA MET A 132 18.40 1.60 -28.10
C MET A 132 18.91 1.87 -29.53
N LYS A 133 18.17 2.67 -30.29
CA LYS A 133 18.60 3.22 -31.59
C LYS A 133 18.99 4.69 -31.40
N ASP A 134 20.09 5.12 -32.00
CA ASP A 134 20.58 6.51 -32.00
C ASP A 134 20.69 7.16 -30.61
N SER A 135 21.17 6.40 -29.63
CA SER A 135 21.40 6.87 -28.26
C SER A 135 22.87 6.72 -27.85
N LYS A 136 23.26 7.44 -26.79
CA LYS A 136 24.56 7.26 -26.11
C LYS A 136 24.77 5.81 -25.64
N TYR A 137 23.67 5.10 -25.36
CA TYR A 137 23.68 3.71 -24.90
C TYR A 137 23.23 2.78 -26.04
N ALA A 138 23.87 1.62 -26.19
CA ALA A 138 23.42 0.54 -27.07
C ALA A 138 22.31 -0.29 -26.42
N TYR A 139 22.45 -0.56 -25.12
CA TYR A 139 21.45 -1.25 -24.32
C TYR A 139 21.20 -0.47 -23.04
N LYS A 140 19.93 -0.34 -22.68
CA LYS A 140 19.48 0.24 -21.41
C LYS A 140 18.75 -0.86 -20.66
N SER A 141 19.20 -1.21 -19.45
CA SER A 141 18.41 -2.06 -18.58
C SER A 141 17.90 -1.29 -17.37
N GLU A 142 16.67 -1.59 -16.97
CA GLU A 142 16.06 -1.02 -15.77
C GLU A 142 15.48 -2.13 -14.90
N CYS A 143 15.66 -1.96 -13.60
CA CYS A 143 15.06 -2.80 -12.58
C CYS A 143 14.35 -1.91 -11.57
N TRP A 144 13.06 -2.16 -11.40
CA TRP A 144 12.23 -1.46 -10.43
C TRP A 144 12.07 -2.32 -9.18
N SER A 145 12.90 -2.08 -8.17
CA SER A 145 12.81 -2.80 -6.91
C SER A 145 11.70 -2.24 -6.04
N CYS A 146 10.84 -3.12 -5.54
CA CYS A 146 9.80 -2.79 -4.57
C CYS A 146 9.80 -3.84 -3.48
N LEU A 147 10.01 -3.41 -2.23
CA LEU A 147 9.95 -4.30 -1.08
C LEU A 147 8.49 -4.67 -0.79
N GLU A 148 8.22 -5.96 -0.61
CA GLU A 148 6.89 -6.44 -0.24
C GLU A 148 6.46 -5.84 1.11
N HIS A 149 5.20 -5.42 1.20
CA HIS A 149 4.60 -4.82 2.41
C HIS A 149 5.33 -3.58 2.95
N SER A 150 6.08 -2.84 2.12
CA SER A 150 6.71 -1.59 2.52
C SER A 150 5.91 -0.37 2.05
N SER A 151 5.96 0.70 2.84
CA SER A 151 5.51 2.04 2.40
C SER A 151 6.56 2.75 1.52
N ARG A 152 7.72 2.13 1.32
CA ARG A 152 8.78 2.70 0.48
C ARG A 152 8.35 2.68 -0.99
N PRO A 153 8.51 3.81 -1.70
CA PRO A 153 8.26 3.83 -3.14
C PRO A 153 9.26 2.92 -3.86
N THR A 154 8.87 2.52 -5.06
CA THR A 154 9.72 1.73 -5.96
C THR A 154 11.04 2.44 -6.22
N SER A 155 12.14 1.72 -6.02
CA SER A 155 13.50 2.20 -6.25
C SER A 155 13.98 1.70 -7.61
N THR A 156 14.42 2.61 -8.49
CA THR A 156 14.89 2.27 -9.83
C THR A 156 16.41 2.14 -9.85
N LEU A 157 16.88 1.07 -10.49
CA LEU A 157 18.28 0.83 -10.84
C LEU A 157 18.41 0.83 -12.36
N TRP A 158 19.44 1.48 -12.91
CA TRP A 158 19.73 1.44 -14.34
C TRP A 158 21.14 0.94 -14.64
N VAL A 159 21.26 -0.10 -15.46
CA VAL A 159 22.55 -0.60 -15.95
C VAL A 159 22.58 -0.44 -17.46
N ASN A 160 23.46 0.43 -17.95
CA ASN A 160 23.44 0.88 -19.35
C ASN A 160 24.77 0.61 -20.03
N MET A 161 24.73 -0.06 -21.18
CA MET A 161 25.92 -0.29 -22.00
C MET A 161 26.09 0.86 -22.99
N LEU A 162 27.26 1.50 -23.02
CA LEU A 162 27.57 2.55 -23.98
C LEU A 162 27.59 2.02 -25.41
N ALA A 163 27.07 2.83 -26.34
CA ALA A 163 27.21 2.59 -27.76
C ALA A 163 28.68 2.61 -28.17
N ARG A 164 29.04 1.82 -29.18
CA ARG A 164 30.40 1.86 -29.75
C ARG A 164 30.58 3.24 -30.39
N GLY A 165 31.63 3.96 -30.01
CA GLY A 165 31.95 5.25 -30.60
C GLY A 165 32.12 5.15 -32.12
N GLY A 166 31.63 6.15 -32.85
CA GLY A 166 31.84 6.28 -34.29
C GLY A 166 33.34 6.29 -34.65
N GLN A 167 33.63 5.88 -35.89
CA GLN A 167 34.96 5.73 -36.47
C GLN A 167 35.93 6.88 -36.09
N GLY A 168 37.02 6.55 -35.39
CA GLY A 168 38.13 7.50 -35.17
C GLY A 168 38.89 7.34 -33.85
N VAL A 169 38.31 6.70 -32.85
CA VAL A 169 39.03 6.43 -31.58
C VAL A 169 39.84 5.16 -31.76
N ARG A 170 41.18 5.29 -31.77
CA ARG A 170 42.17 4.19 -31.76
C ARG A 170 41.64 3.05 -30.90
N LYS A 171 41.70 1.81 -31.40
CA LYS A 171 41.32 0.57 -30.69
C LYS A 171 41.91 0.60 -29.27
N SER A 172 41.16 1.16 -28.34
CA SER A 172 41.46 1.06 -26.92
C SER A 172 41.25 -0.40 -26.60
N ALA A 173 42.20 -1.04 -25.92
CA ALA A 173 42.10 -2.44 -25.51
C ALA A 173 40.89 -2.71 -24.59
N ILE A 174 40.20 -1.65 -24.15
CA ILE A 174 39.04 -1.67 -23.28
C ILE A 174 37.77 -1.69 -24.15
N GLY A 175 36.98 -2.77 -24.04
CA GLY A 175 35.72 -2.96 -24.76
C GLY A 175 34.60 -1.97 -24.40
N GLN A 176 33.35 -2.30 -24.77
CA GLN A 176 32.19 -1.48 -24.44
C GLN A 176 32.02 -1.35 -22.93
N ARG A 177 31.81 -0.11 -22.46
CA ARG A 177 31.71 0.21 -21.03
C ARG A 177 30.26 0.13 -20.57
N ILE A 178 30.07 -0.39 -19.36
CA ILE A 178 28.79 -0.40 -18.65
C ILE A 178 28.80 0.76 -17.64
N ILE A 179 27.69 1.50 -17.58
CA ILE A 179 27.45 2.57 -16.63
C ILE A 179 26.23 2.18 -15.81
N ASP A 180 26.40 2.09 -14.50
CA ASP A 180 25.32 1.85 -13.55
C ASP A 180 24.90 3.16 -12.86
N ILE A 181 23.60 3.33 -12.64
CA ILE A 181 23.00 4.42 -11.89
C ILE A 181 22.20 3.78 -10.75
N LEU A 182 22.83 3.77 -9.58
CA LEU A 182 22.28 3.22 -8.35
C LEU A 182 21.25 4.17 -7.72
N PRO A 183 20.18 3.64 -7.10
CA PRO A 183 19.29 4.44 -6.27
C PRO A 183 20.05 5.01 -5.06
N TYR A 184 19.58 6.12 -4.52
CA TYR A 184 20.22 6.75 -3.36
C TYR A 184 20.10 5.87 -2.10
N ILE A 185 21.25 5.39 -1.59
CA ILE A 185 21.34 4.57 -0.38
C ILE A 185 21.78 5.44 0.80
N LYS A 186 20.95 5.55 1.85
CA LYS A 186 21.28 6.28 3.11
C LYS A 186 22.13 5.49 4.12
N GLN A 187 22.82 4.42 3.71
CA GLN A 187 23.67 3.65 4.63
C GLN A 187 25.08 4.24 4.69
N ASN A 188 25.69 4.21 5.88
CA ASN A 188 27.06 4.65 6.15
C ASN A 188 28.02 4.12 5.08
N LYS A 189 28.82 5.02 4.49
CA LYS A 189 29.78 4.76 3.39
C LYS A 189 30.89 3.73 3.71
N ALA A 190 30.82 3.01 4.83
CA ALA A 190 31.89 2.16 5.33
C ALA A 190 31.85 0.71 4.80
N ASP A 191 30.69 0.19 4.39
CA ASP A 191 30.53 -1.26 4.12
C ASP A 191 30.18 -1.64 2.67
N ILE A 192 30.21 -0.71 1.72
CA ILE A 192 30.04 -1.07 0.30
C ILE A 192 31.41 -1.31 -0.31
N ARG A 193 31.93 -2.54 -0.22
CA ARG A 193 33.10 -2.95 -0.99
C ARG A 193 32.68 -3.22 -2.43
N ALA A 194 33.48 -2.77 -3.40
CA ALA A 194 33.25 -3.07 -4.82
C ALA A 194 33.21 -4.59 -5.12
N SER A 195 33.76 -5.42 -4.24
CA SER A 195 33.64 -6.89 -4.29
C SER A 195 32.20 -7.39 -4.13
N ASP A 196 31.39 -6.69 -3.33
CA ASP A 196 30.06 -7.15 -2.98
C ASP A 196 29.05 -6.86 -4.11
N MET A 197 29.37 -5.91 -4.99
CA MET A 197 28.61 -5.63 -6.21
C MET A 197 28.86 -6.64 -7.34
N LEU A 198 30.04 -7.26 -7.41
CA LEU A 198 30.37 -8.25 -8.44
C LEU A 198 29.72 -9.61 -8.19
N MET A 199 29.28 -9.89 -6.96
CA MET A 199 28.80 -11.22 -6.57
C MET A 199 27.31 -11.47 -6.87
N SER A 200 26.59 -10.51 -7.43
CA SER A 200 25.16 -10.67 -7.82
C SER A 200 24.95 -10.81 -9.34
N ILE A 201 26.03 -10.94 -10.12
CA ILE A 201 25.95 -11.28 -11.55
C ILE A 201 26.78 -12.56 -11.76
N VAL A 202 26.23 -13.69 -11.29
CA VAL A 202 26.48 -15.02 -11.84
C VAL A 202 25.14 -15.74 -11.93
#